data_AF-A0AAW1ZYS9-F1
#
_entry.id   AF-A0AAW1ZYS9-F1
#
_cell.length_a   1.000
_cell.length_b   1.000
_cell.length_c   1.000
_cell.angle_alpha   90.00
_cell.angle_beta   90.00
_cell.angle_gamma   90.00
#
_symmetry.space_group_name_H-M   'P 1'
#
loop_
_entity.id
_entity.type
_entity.pdbx_description
1 polymer ?
#
loop_
_entity_poly.entity_id
_entity_poly.type
_entity_poly.pdbx_seq_one_letter_code
_entity_poly.pdbx_strand_id
1 'polypeptide(L)'
;IIHGQSAKTDGGPSDIQRTRRDQQDNSRRIQNRTGQEPINGLSIDMLPDNMTQVVEDSQRYYSWHSFGPGDKRTQELWVNLDSVHQGPVRVHTILSNTHRQASRVALTFNFPFYGHQVRQITIATGGFIFTGEITHRMLTATQYIAPLMANFDPSFSKNSTVRYLDNGDIFVVQWDKVRLKDRETEGAFTFQTVLCGNGTIVFSYKDVPLPVEKINSTEHPVKVGLSDAFMALLSSLQSPGQFKTVN
;
A
#
# COMPACT_ATOMS: atom_id res chain seq x y z
N ILE A 1 -23.78 40.87 -3.23
CA ILE A 1 -23.62 42.11 -4.05
C ILE A 1 -22.38 41.84 -4.91
N ILE A 2 -22.36 41.44 -6.18
CA ILE A 2 -23.21 41.49 -7.39
C ILE A 2 -22.93 40.15 -8.15
N HIS A 3 -23.89 39.25 -8.37
CA HIS A 3 -24.75 39.03 -9.56
C HIS A 3 -24.09 38.79 -10.94
N GLY A 4 -24.52 37.68 -11.59
CA GLY A 4 -24.29 37.36 -13.00
C GLY A 4 -24.72 35.93 -13.43
N GLN A 5 -26.03 35.64 -13.40
CA GLN A 5 -26.74 34.56 -14.13
C GLN A 5 -26.59 34.75 -15.66
N SER A 6 -26.92 33.89 -16.62
CA SER A 6 -27.39 32.49 -16.81
C SER A 6 -27.63 32.37 -18.33
N ALA A 7 -27.42 31.22 -18.97
CA ALA A 7 -28.22 30.81 -20.15
C ALA A 7 -28.14 29.30 -20.38
N LYS A 8 -29.34 28.68 -20.41
CA LYS A 8 -29.67 27.31 -20.80
C LYS A 8 -29.86 27.21 -22.32
N THR A 9 -29.75 25.98 -22.86
CA THR A 9 -30.61 25.30 -23.87
C THR A 9 -29.85 24.08 -24.41
N ASP A 10 -30.39 22.95 -24.86
CA ASP A 10 -31.68 22.26 -24.73
C ASP A 10 -31.44 20.80 -25.20
N GLY A 11 -32.38 19.87 -24.95
CA GLY A 11 -32.25 18.43 -25.20
C GLY A 11 -32.40 17.94 -26.66
N GLY A 12 -32.11 16.64 -26.88
CA GLY A 12 -32.24 15.86 -28.13
C GLY A 12 -33.69 15.56 -28.56
N PRO A 13 -34.06 14.44 -29.25
CA PRO A 13 -33.33 13.19 -29.57
C PRO A 13 -33.57 12.65 -31.02
N SER A 14 -33.03 11.47 -31.39
CA SER A 14 -33.66 10.55 -32.37
C SER A 14 -33.06 9.13 -32.37
N ASP A 15 -33.96 8.16 -32.52
CA ASP A 15 -33.83 6.70 -32.39
C ASP A 15 -33.43 5.96 -33.69
N ILE A 16 -33.20 4.63 -33.53
CA ILE A 16 -33.59 3.50 -34.42
C ILE A 16 -32.49 2.65 -35.13
N GLN A 17 -32.33 1.44 -34.57
CA GLN A 17 -32.21 0.07 -35.13
C GLN A 17 -31.07 -0.41 -36.06
N ARG A 18 -30.40 -1.46 -35.54
CA ARG A 18 -30.23 -2.83 -36.10
C ARG A 18 -30.13 -3.00 -37.62
N THR A 19 -29.03 -3.61 -38.07
CA THR A 19 -29.14 -4.78 -38.98
C THR A 19 -27.94 -5.72 -38.89
N ARG A 20 -28.28 -7.00 -38.72
CA ARG A 20 -27.46 -8.20 -38.83
C ARG A 20 -27.40 -8.60 -40.30
N ARG A 21 -26.25 -9.02 -40.82
CA ARG A 21 -26.17 -9.84 -42.04
C ARG A 21 -25.07 -10.88 -41.89
N ASP A 22 -25.52 -12.13 -41.93
CA ASP A 22 -24.74 -13.34 -42.06
C ASP A 22 -24.07 -13.41 -43.45
N GLN A 23 -22.89 -14.01 -43.52
CA GLN A 23 -22.50 -14.82 -44.68
C GLN A 23 -21.60 -15.97 -44.24
N GLN A 24 -21.90 -17.11 -44.84
CA GLN A 24 -21.55 -18.47 -44.51
C GLN A 24 -20.71 -19.01 -45.68
N ASP A 25 -19.55 -19.64 -45.44
CA ASP A 25 -19.22 -20.87 -46.18
C ASP A 25 -18.05 -21.71 -45.62
N ASN A 26 -18.43 -22.95 -45.30
CA ASN A 26 -17.82 -24.28 -45.39
C ASN A 26 -16.32 -24.58 -45.68
N SER A 27 -15.83 -25.51 -44.84
CA SER A 27 -15.10 -26.77 -45.17
C SER A 27 -13.59 -26.78 -45.48
N ARG A 28 -12.78 -27.36 -44.56
CA ARG A 28 -12.03 -28.65 -44.72
C ARG A 28 -10.91 -28.88 -43.68
N ARG A 29 -11.01 -30.04 -42.98
CA ARG A 29 -9.98 -31.08 -42.74
C ARG A 29 -8.79 -30.85 -41.77
N ILE A 30 -8.90 -31.48 -40.60
CA ILE A 30 -7.93 -32.31 -39.82
C ILE A 30 -6.42 -32.03 -39.99
N GLN A 31 -5.73 -31.65 -38.89
CA GLN A 31 -4.58 -32.40 -38.36
C GLN A 31 -4.12 -31.93 -36.97
N ASN A 32 -3.86 -32.92 -36.11
CA ASN A 32 -3.25 -32.83 -34.78
C ASN A 32 -1.85 -32.18 -34.83
N ARG A 33 -1.57 -31.28 -33.87
CA ARG A 33 -0.37 -31.36 -32.99
C ARG A 33 -0.32 -30.22 -31.99
N THR A 34 -0.41 -30.61 -30.72
CA THR A 34 0.23 -30.09 -29.50
C THR A 34 1.08 -28.81 -29.62
N GLY A 35 0.76 -27.85 -28.75
CA GLY A 35 1.72 -26.88 -28.21
C GLY A 35 1.21 -25.44 -28.21
N GLN A 36 0.37 -25.09 -27.24
CA GLN A 36 0.21 -23.70 -26.77
C GLN A 36 -0.48 -23.68 -25.40
N GLU A 37 0.34 -23.39 -24.39
CA GLU A 37 -0.07 -22.98 -23.05
C GLU A 37 -0.96 -21.72 -23.09
N PRO A 38 -2.07 -21.68 -22.33
CA PRO A 38 -2.62 -20.44 -21.84
C PRO A 38 -2.36 -20.31 -20.33
N ILE A 39 -1.39 -19.45 -20.03
CA ILE A 39 -1.36 -18.47 -18.93
C ILE A 39 -1.96 -18.95 -17.59
N ASN A 40 -1.04 -19.35 -16.70
CA ASN A 40 -1.15 -19.40 -15.24
C ASN A 40 -2.35 -18.63 -14.65
N GLY A 41 -3.43 -19.38 -14.38
CA GLY A 41 -4.34 -19.06 -13.30
C GLY A 41 -3.57 -19.11 -11.99
N LEU A 42 -3.78 -18.10 -11.14
CA LEU A 42 -3.27 -18.04 -9.78
C LEU A 42 -3.77 -19.26 -9.00
N SER A 43 -2.95 -20.31 -8.91
CA SER A 43 -3.19 -21.43 -8.00
C SER A 43 -2.90 -20.93 -6.59
N ILE A 44 -3.94 -20.44 -5.93
CA ILE A 44 -3.94 -20.25 -4.48
C ILE A 44 -4.07 -21.67 -3.90
N ASP A 45 -3.02 -22.13 -3.21
CA ASP A 45 -3.11 -23.36 -2.42
C ASP A 45 -4.25 -23.18 -1.40
N MET A 46 -5.33 -23.91 -1.62
CA MET A 46 -6.54 -23.87 -0.80
C MET A 46 -6.20 -24.27 0.64
N LEU A 47 -6.37 -23.36 1.59
CA LEU A 47 -6.45 -23.72 3.00
C LEU A 47 -7.72 -24.57 3.23
N PRO A 48 -7.67 -25.61 4.07
CA PRO A 48 -8.81 -26.50 4.28
C PRO A 48 -10.04 -25.76 4.87
N ASP A 49 -11.22 -26.09 4.34
CA ASP A 49 -12.54 -25.43 4.47
C ASP A 49 -13.16 -25.34 5.88
N ASN A 50 -12.38 -25.40 6.97
CA ASN A 50 -12.93 -25.48 8.34
C ASN A 50 -12.24 -24.58 9.38
N MET A 51 -11.58 -23.51 8.97
CA MET A 51 -10.84 -22.59 9.88
C MET A 51 -11.51 -21.24 10.12
N THR A 52 -12.74 -21.02 9.68
CA THR A 52 -13.40 -19.71 9.85
C THR A 52 -13.92 -19.54 11.28
N GLN A 53 -13.08 -19.01 12.16
CA GLN A 53 -13.48 -18.63 13.52
C GLN A 53 -14.06 -17.21 13.50
N VAL A 54 -15.33 -17.08 13.89
CA VAL A 54 -15.94 -15.76 14.12
C VAL A 54 -15.41 -15.22 15.44
N VAL A 55 -14.69 -14.10 15.39
CA VAL A 55 -14.17 -13.40 16.57
C VAL A 55 -14.96 -12.12 16.74
N GLU A 56 -15.52 -11.92 17.94
CA GLU A 56 -16.18 -10.66 18.30
C GLU A 56 -15.11 -9.59 18.52
N ASP A 57 -15.21 -8.49 17.78
CA ASP A 57 -14.23 -7.41 17.80
C ASP A 57 -14.89 -6.06 18.13
N SER A 58 -14.16 -5.24 18.87
CA SER A 58 -14.58 -3.91 19.33
C SER A 58 -14.74 -2.88 18.21
N GLN A 59 -14.13 -3.13 17.04
CA GLN A 59 -14.07 -2.22 15.88
C GLN A 59 -13.49 -0.83 16.20
N ARG A 60 -12.82 -0.66 17.36
CA ARG A 60 -12.21 0.59 17.82
C ARG A 60 -10.72 0.38 18.03
N TYR A 61 -9.94 0.61 16.97
CA TYR A 61 -8.52 0.24 16.98
C TYR A 61 -7.58 1.37 17.41
N TYR A 62 -7.82 2.61 16.95
CA TYR A 62 -6.89 3.72 17.16
C TYR A 62 -7.59 5.01 17.59
N SER A 63 -6.94 5.74 18.50
CA SER A 63 -7.15 7.16 18.76
C SER A 63 -5.87 7.92 18.42
N TRP A 64 -5.96 9.22 18.14
CA TRP A 64 -4.81 10.00 17.70
C TRP A 64 -4.62 11.27 18.52
N HIS A 65 -3.36 11.70 18.61
CA HIS A 65 -2.94 12.96 19.22
C HIS A 65 -1.85 13.57 18.33
N SER A 66 -1.78 14.89 18.26
CA SER A 66 -0.74 15.60 17.50
C SER A 66 0.01 16.58 18.40
N PHE A 67 1.32 16.69 18.18
CA PHE A 67 2.19 17.61 18.90
C PHE A 67 2.90 18.53 17.91
N GLY A 68 2.92 19.83 18.21
CA GLY A 68 3.58 20.82 17.37
C GLY A 68 5.09 20.91 17.64
N PRO A 69 5.83 21.66 16.81
CA PRO A 69 7.29 21.81 16.95
C PRO A 69 7.76 22.39 18.31
N GLY A 70 6.91 23.17 18.99
CA GLY A 70 7.21 23.75 20.30
C GLY A 70 6.89 22.84 21.50
N ASP A 71 6.28 21.68 21.29
CA ASP A 71 5.95 20.73 22.36
C ASP A 71 7.18 19.86 22.68
N LYS A 72 7.53 19.75 23.97
CA LYS A 72 8.66 18.91 24.41
C LYS A 72 8.47 17.44 24.02
N ARG A 73 7.23 16.96 24.00
CA ARG A 73 6.90 15.58 23.62
C ARG A 73 7.31 15.27 22.19
N THR A 74 7.33 16.26 21.30
CA THR A 74 7.79 16.08 19.91
C THR A 74 9.24 15.63 19.86
N GLN A 75 10.09 16.16 20.76
CA GLN A 75 11.50 15.76 20.85
C GLN A 75 11.66 14.40 21.53
N GLU A 76 10.87 14.13 22.58
CA GLU A 76 10.90 12.86 23.33
C GLU A 76 10.45 11.66 22.47
N LEU A 77 9.51 11.89 21.55
CA LEU A 77 9.02 10.87 20.62
C LEU A 77 9.94 10.61 19.42
N TRP A 78 10.98 11.44 19.22
CA TRP A 78 11.97 11.21 18.18
C TRP A 78 12.98 10.15 18.65
N VAL A 79 13.23 9.17 17.79
CA VAL A 79 14.14 8.07 18.11
C VAL A 79 15.51 8.37 17.47
N ASN A 80 16.51 8.62 18.31
CA ASN A 80 17.85 8.88 17.83
C ASN A 80 18.57 7.58 17.45
N LEU A 81 18.48 7.16 16.18
CA LEU A 81 19.17 5.98 15.67
C LEU A 81 20.71 6.16 15.54
N ASP A 82 21.27 7.33 15.86
CA ASP A 82 22.73 7.47 15.98
C ASP A 82 23.22 7.14 17.40
N SER A 83 22.30 6.90 18.34
CA SER A 83 22.64 6.54 19.71
C SER A 83 22.94 5.04 19.84
N VAL A 84 24.04 4.71 20.53
CA VAL A 84 24.55 3.34 20.69
C VAL A 84 23.61 2.44 21.51
N HIS A 85 22.71 3.04 22.29
CA HIS A 85 21.91 2.33 23.29
C HIS A 85 20.65 1.62 22.75
N GLN A 86 20.25 1.87 21.49
CA GLN A 86 18.96 1.41 20.98
C GLN A 86 19.02 0.08 20.22
N GLY A 87 20.22 -0.45 19.97
CA GLY A 87 20.45 -1.70 19.22
C GLY A 87 21.09 -1.45 17.84
N PRO A 88 21.31 -2.52 17.05
CA PRO A 88 21.99 -2.42 15.77
C PRO A 88 21.09 -1.80 14.71
N VAL A 89 21.41 -0.58 14.29
CA VAL A 89 20.74 0.12 13.19
C VAL A 89 21.19 -0.44 11.86
N ARG A 90 20.23 -0.72 10.98
CA ARG A 90 20.46 -1.27 9.65
C ARG A 90 20.16 -0.22 8.60
N VAL A 91 21.16 0.17 7.82
CA VAL A 91 20.96 0.97 6.61
C VAL A 91 20.61 0.02 5.47
N HIS A 92 19.42 0.17 4.88
CA HIS A 92 18.98 -0.72 3.81
C HIS A 92 19.59 -0.28 2.48
N THR A 93 20.63 -0.99 2.02
CA THR A 93 21.41 -0.62 0.81
C THR A 93 20.53 -0.45 -0.43
N ILE A 94 19.64 -1.41 -0.74
CA ILE A 94 18.81 -1.31 -1.95
C ILE A 94 17.84 -0.13 -1.84
N LEU A 95 16.98 -0.09 -0.80
CA LEU A 95 16.03 1.00 -0.60
C LEU A 95 16.68 2.39 -0.57
N SER A 96 17.91 2.52 -0.07
CA SER A 96 18.64 3.80 -0.06
C SER A 96 19.14 4.25 -1.44
N ASN A 97 19.13 3.38 -2.46
CA ASN A 97 19.73 3.64 -3.77
C ASN A 97 18.79 3.35 -4.95
N THR A 98 17.50 3.09 -4.72
CA THR A 98 16.54 2.73 -5.78
C THR A 98 15.22 3.49 -5.65
N HIS A 99 14.56 3.71 -6.78
CA HIS A 99 13.19 4.23 -6.84
C HIS A 99 12.17 3.09 -6.86
N ARG A 100 10.98 3.31 -6.26
CA ARG A 100 9.83 2.37 -6.28
C ARG A 100 10.20 0.95 -5.87
N GLN A 101 11.04 0.83 -4.87
CA GLN A 101 11.42 -0.45 -4.31
C GLN A 101 10.74 -0.67 -2.96
N ALA A 102 10.53 -1.93 -2.62
CA ALA A 102 10.09 -2.33 -1.31
C ALA A 102 10.89 -3.55 -0.84
N SER A 103 11.06 -3.71 0.47
CA SER A 103 11.79 -4.82 1.06
C SER A 103 11.09 -5.36 2.29
N ARG A 104 10.97 -6.68 2.35
CA ARG A 104 10.34 -7.38 3.48
C ARG A 104 11.27 -7.44 4.68
N VAL A 105 10.72 -7.17 5.85
CA VAL A 105 11.41 -7.25 7.14
C VAL A 105 10.52 -8.02 8.11
N ALA A 106 11.12 -8.97 8.82
CA ALA A 106 10.48 -9.68 9.92
C ALA A 106 10.62 -8.86 11.21
N LEU A 107 9.50 -8.59 11.87
CA LEU A 107 9.50 -8.00 13.21
C LEU A 107 9.90 -9.07 14.24
N THR A 108 10.65 -8.66 15.25
CA THR A 108 11.01 -9.54 16.37
C THR A 108 9.87 -9.75 17.38
N PHE A 109 8.82 -8.94 17.29
CA PHE A 109 7.60 -9.01 18.09
C PHE A 109 6.33 -9.09 17.21
N ASN A 110 5.20 -9.44 17.82
CA ASN A 110 3.89 -9.37 17.16
C ASN A 110 3.33 -7.97 17.32
N PHE A 111 3.15 -7.26 16.21
CA PHE A 111 2.60 -5.91 16.20
C PHE A 111 1.08 -5.95 16.00
N PRO A 112 0.26 -5.45 16.95
CA PRO A 112 -1.18 -5.39 16.78
C PRO A 112 -1.56 -4.28 15.78
N PHE A 113 -2.28 -4.65 14.72
CA PHE A 113 -2.78 -3.73 13.70
C PHE A 113 -4.20 -4.14 13.30
N TYR A 114 -5.20 -3.27 13.47
CA TYR A 114 -6.61 -3.55 13.09
C TYR A 114 -7.11 -4.96 13.46
N GLY A 115 -6.92 -5.37 14.72
CA GLY A 115 -7.41 -6.65 15.25
C GLY A 115 -6.59 -7.89 14.88
N HIS A 116 -5.55 -7.77 14.05
CA HIS A 116 -4.65 -8.87 13.69
C HIS A 116 -3.21 -8.61 14.12
N GLN A 117 -2.41 -9.67 14.17
CA GLN A 117 -1.00 -9.61 14.58
C GLN A 117 -0.11 -9.63 13.34
N VAL A 118 0.64 -8.54 13.12
CA VAL A 118 1.57 -8.39 12.01
C VAL A 118 2.97 -8.76 12.48
N ARG A 119 3.63 -9.67 11.77
CA ARG A 119 5.02 -10.07 12.03
C ARG A 119 5.95 -9.91 10.82
N GLN A 120 5.37 -9.76 9.64
CA GLN A 120 6.07 -9.49 8.40
C GLN A 120 5.56 -8.16 7.88
N ILE A 121 6.48 -7.23 7.62
CA ILE A 121 6.16 -5.93 7.03
C ILE A 121 7.01 -5.72 5.78
N THR A 122 6.59 -4.79 4.92
CA THR A 122 7.38 -4.39 3.76
C THR A 122 7.64 -2.88 3.81
N ILE A 123 8.90 -2.48 3.94
CA ILE A 123 9.30 -1.07 3.91
C ILE A 123 9.42 -0.64 2.45
N ALA A 124 8.76 0.45 2.07
CA ALA A 124 8.82 1.01 0.72
C ALA A 124 9.60 2.32 0.67
N THR A 125 10.29 2.57 -0.44
CA THR A 125 11.02 3.83 -0.67
C THR A 125 10.12 5.06 -0.67
N GLY A 126 8.83 4.87 -0.99
CA GLY A 126 7.82 5.91 -1.04
C GLY A 126 7.33 6.42 0.33
N GLY A 127 8.02 6.12 1.43
CA GLY A 127 7.69 6.70 2.75
C GLY A 127 6.58 5.99 3.52
N PHE A 128 6.38 4.70 3.28
CA PHE A 128 5.35 3.90 3.97
C PHE A 128 5.79 2.46 4.23
N ILE A 129 5.07 1.80 5.13
CA ILE A 129 5.17 0.37 5.43
C ILE A 129 3.89 -0.29 4.95
N PHE A 130 4.01 -1.36 4.16
CA PHE A 130 2.90 -2.25 3.82
C PHE A 130 2.84 -3.40 4.84
N THR A 131 1.65 -3.68 5.37
CA THR A 131 1.42 -4.66 6.45
C THR A 131 0.73 -5.93 5.99
N GLY A 132 0.26 -5.99 4.74
CA GLY A 132 -0.41 -7.18 4.21
C GLY A 132 0.54 -8.36 3.99
N GLU A 133 0.03 -9.59 4.14
CA GLU A 133 0.79 -10.82 3.93
C GLU A 133 1.07 -11.07 2.43
N ILE A 134 0.06 -10.78 1.59
CA ILE A 134 0.13 -11.02 0.15
C ILE A 134 0.62 -9.74 -0.53
N THR A 135 1.87 -9.76 -0.96
CA THR A 135 2.43 -8.71 -1.81
C THR A 135 1.78 -8.78 -3.18
N HIS A 136 1.07 -7.71 -3.55
CA HIS A 136 0.40 -7.54 -4.83
C HIS A 136 0.83 -6.21 -5.46
N ARG A 137 0.43 -5.95 -6.70
CA ARG A 137 0.85 -4.75 -7.46
C ARG A 137 0.39 -3.42 -6.86
N MET A 138 -0.47 -3.43 -5.84
CA MET A 138 -1.11 -2.24 -5.25
C MET A 138 -0.73 -2.00 -3.79
N LEU A 139 0.56 -2.13 -3.44
CA LEU A 139 1.07 -1.88 -2.08
C LEU A 139 0.70 -0.49 -1.51
N THR A 140 0.47 0.49 -2.39
CA THR A 140 0.08 1.86 -2.02
C THR A 140 -1.41 2.04 -1.77
N ALA A 141 -2.22 1.03 -2.12
CA ALA A 141 -3.68 1.12 -2.08
C ALA A 141 -4.29 0.46 -0.85
N THR A 142 -3.67 -0.59 -0.31
CA THR A 142 -4.24 -1.45 0.72
C THR A 142 -3.22 -1.65 1.86
N GLN A 143 -3.71 -1.84 3.08
CA GLN A 143 -2.92 -2.31 4.24
C GLN A 143 -1.57 -1.59 4.43
N TYR A 144 -1.59 -0.33 4.86
CA TYR A 144 -0.38 0.45 5.05
C TYR A 144 -0.36 1.28 6.33
N ILE A 145 0.87 1.59 6.75
CA ILE A 145 1.22 2.60 7.75
C ILE A 145 2.08 3.64 7.02
N ALA A 146 1.55 4.84 6.84
CA ALA A 146 2.17 5.88 6.03
C ALA A 146 2.39 7.15 6.87
N PRO A 147 3.58 7.36 7.45
CA PRO A 147 3.92 8.68 8.00
C PRO A 147 3.87 9.74 6.91
N LEU A 148 4.42 9.46 5.73
CA LEU A 148 4.31 10.32 4.56
C LEU A 148 4.55 9.49 3.31
N MET A 149 3.47 9.01 2.70
CA MET A 149 3.52 8.34 1.41
C MET A 149 3.60 9.38 0.30
N ALA A 150 4.62 9.34 -0.55
CA ALA A 150 4.78 10.20 -1.73
C ALA A 150 5.75 9.58 -2.74
N ASN A 151 5.96 10.25 -3.89
CA ASN A 151 6.91 9.82 -4.94
C ASN A 151 8.37 10.06 -4.52
N PHE A 152 8.78 9.57 -3.34
CA PHE A 152 10.15 9.67 -2.87
C PHE A 152 11.06 8.74 -3.67
N ASP A 153 12.24 9.25 -3.98
CA ASP A 153 13.30 8.51 -4.65
C ASP A 153 14.62 8.75 -3.90
N PRO A 154 15.01 7.79 -3.04
CA PRO A 154 16.29 7.85 -2.33
C PRO A 154 17.51 7.89 -3.27
N SER A 155 17.41 7.35 -4.49
CA SER A 155 18.55 7.21 -5.41
C SER A 155 19.16 8.53 -5.89
N PHE A 156 18.43 9.64 -5.78
CA PHE A 156 18.91 10.97 -6.22
C PHE A 156 20.09 11.51 -5.43
N SER A 157 20.32 11.03 -4.22
CA SER A 157 21.35 11.58 -3.35
C SER A 157 22.00 10.47 -2.56
N LYS A 158 23.35 10.44 -2.58
CA LYS A 158 24.14 9.53 -1.75
C LYS A 158 23.96 9.76 -0.24
N ASN A 159 23.39 10.91 0.13
CA ASN A 159 23.07 11.25 1.52
C ASN A 159 21.67 10.79 1.92
N SER A 160 20.84 10.32 0.98
CA SER A 160 19.54 9.74 1.29
C SER A 160 19.74 8.35 1.87
N THR A 161 19.07 8.02 2.96
CA THR A 161 19.07 6.65 3.48
C THR A 161 17.68 6.21 3.88
N VAL A 162 17.40 4.93 3.71
CA VAL A 162 16.30 4.24 4.39
C VAL A 162 16.95 3.32 5.41
N ARG A 163 16.75 3.63 6.69
CA ARG A 163 17.36 2.89 7.79
C ARG A 163 16.31 2.46 8.80
N TYR A 164 16.56 1.36 9.47
CA TYR A 164 15.63 0.81 10.44
C TYR A 164 16.33 0.14 11.60
N LEU A 165 15.60 0.03 12.71
CA LEU A 165 16.02 -0.57 13.96
C LEU A 165 14.88 -1.45 14.47
N ASP A 166 15.22 -2.63 14.98
CA ASP A 166 14.32 -3.49 15.75
C ASP A 166 15.05 -3.90 17.03
N ASN A 167 14.44 -3.65 18.19
CA ASN A 167 15.04 -3.98 19.49
C ASN A 167 14.22 -4.96 20.34
N GLY A 168 13.14 -5.54 19.80
CA GLY A 168 12.23 -6.41 20.56
C GLY A 168 10.98 -5.71 21.07
N ASP A 169 11.08 -4.43 21.44
CA ASP A 169 9.96 -3.65 22.00
C ASP A 169 9.38 -2.66 20.99
N ILE A 170 10.26 -2.07 20.18
CA ILE A 170 9.91 -1.12 19.12
C ILE A 170 10.61 -1.49 17.82
N PHE A 171 9.94 -1.12 16.73
CA PHE A 171 10.50 -1.11 15.39
C PHE A 171 10.46 0.31 14.85
N VAL A 172 11.59 0.80 14.33
CA VAL A 172 11.70 2.15 13.79
C VAL A 172 12.14 2.08 12.34
N VAL A 173 11.50 2.86 11.47
CA VAL A 173 11.99 3.15 10.12
C VAL A 173 12.15 4.64 9.97
N GLN A 174 13.31 5.08 9.48
CA GLN A 174 13.59 6.46 9.13
C GLN A 174 13.88 6.54 7.63
N TRP A 175 13.17 7.42 6.95
CA TRP A 175 13.53 7.92 5.62
C TRP A 175 14.31 9.21 5.84
N ASP A 176 15.63 9.13 5.72
CA ASP A 176 16.56 10.23 5.99
C ASP A 176 16.94 10.94 4.70
N LYS A 177 16.69 12.25 4.66
CA LYS A 177 17.05 13.15 3.55
C LYS A 177 16.61 12.66 2.16
N VAL A 178 15.50 11.93 2.08
CA VAL A 178 14.93 11.47 0.81
C VAL A 178 14.34 12.66 0.05
N ARG A 179 14.33 12.58 -1.29
CA ARG A 179 13.83 13.66 -2.15
C ARG A 179 12.64 13.21 -2.97
N LEU A 180 11.74 14.13 -3.27
CA LEU A 180 10.64 13.90 -4.20
C LEU A 180 11.18 13.82 -5.63
N LYS A 181 10.77 12.78 -6.35
CA LYS A 181 11.07 12.60 -7.77
C LYS A 181 10.57 13.80 -8.59
N ASP A 182 11.44 14.32 -9.45
CA ASP A 182 11.23 15.49 -10.32
C ASP A 182 11.00 16.82 -9.57
N ARG A 183 11.25 16.83 -8.25
CA ARG A 183 11.10 18.00 -7.38
C ARG A 183 12.23 18.08 -6.35
N GLU A 184 13.43 17.66 -6.74
CA GLU A 184 14.59 17.55 -5.87
C GLU A 184 15.01 18.91 -5.30
N THR A 185 14.71 20.01 -6.00
CA THR A 185 15.00 21.39 -5.58
C THR A 185 14.16 21.86 -4.41
N GLU A 186 13.03 21.21 -4.10
CA GLU A 186 12.15 21.55 -2.97
C GLU A 186 12.77 21.17 -1.61
N GLY A 187 13.90 20.44 -1.63
CA GLY A 187 14.63 20.06 -0.43
C GLY A 187 14.50 18.58 -0.09
N ALA A 188 15.13 18.22 1.02
CA ALA A 188 15.18 16.85 1.52
C ALA A 188 14.18 16.66 2.67
N PHE A 189 13.55 15.50 2.72
CA PHE A 189 12.58 15.12 3.72
C PHE A 189 13.22 14.14 4.70
N THR A 190 12.99 14.37 5.99
CA THR A 190 13.44 13.49 7.07
C THR A 190 12.28 13.21 8.00
N PHE A 191 11.85 11.97 8.06
CA PHE A 191 10.74 11.53 8.90
C PHE A 191 10.92 10.07 9.28
N GLN A 192 10.22 9.66 10.35
CA GLN A 192 10.26 8.29 10.84
C GLN A 192 8.87 7.80 11.27
N THR A 193 8.76 6.48 11.35
CA THR A 193 7.68 5.81 12.05
C THR A 193 8.25 4.88 13.11
N VAL A 194 7.62 4.88 14.28
CA VAL A 194 7.85 3.91 15.35
C VAL A 194 6.61 3.04 15.48
N LEU A 195 6.80 1.72 15.45
CA LEU A 195 5.80 0.72 15.81
C LEU A 195 6.18 0.14 17.16
N CYS A 196 5.31 0.25 18.15
CA CYS A 196 5.54 -0.31 19.48
C CYS A 196 4.80 -1.65 19.61
N GLY A 197 5.36 -2.62 20.34
CA GLY A 197 4.73 -3.93 20.55
C GLY A 197 3.35 -3.89 21.21
N ASN A 198 3.00 -2.78 21.88
CA ASN A 198 1.67 -2.54 22.43
C ASN A 198 0.64 -1.99 21.41
N GLY A 199 1.01 -1.86 20.13
CA GLY A 199 0.15 -1.34 19.07
C GLY A 199 0.26 0.18 18.85
N THR A 200 1.01 0.91 19.68
CA THR A 200 1.22 2.36 19.46
C THR A 200 1.99 2.59 18.16
N ILE A 201 1.52 3.56 17.36
CA ILE A 201 2.20 4.04 16.15
C ILE A 201 2.53 5.50 16.35
N VAL A 202 3.80 5.87 16.13
CA VAL A 202 4.26 7.27 16.19
C VAL A 202 4.73 7.69 14.81
N PHE A 203 4.21 8.81 14.31
CA PHE A 203 4.76 9.50 13.14
C PHE A 203 5.54 10.72 13.62
N SER A 204 6.82 10.80 13.24
CA SER A 204 7.68 11.93 13.61
C SER A 204 8.27 12.58 12.36
N TYR A 205 8.19 13.90 12.30
CA TYR A 205 8.66 14.69 11.17
C TYR A 205 9.75 15.64 11.63
N LYS A 206 10.94 15.53 11.03
CA LYS A 206 12.09 16.38 11.35
C LYS A 206 12.26 17.47 10.29
N ASP A 207 12.28 17.09 9.02
CA ASP A 207 12.40 17.99 7.88
C ASP A 207 11.28 17.71 6.87
N VAL A 208 10.40 18.69 6.64
CA VAL A 208 9.33 18.63 5.63
C VAL A 208 9.29 19.98 4.92
N PRO A 209 10.17 20.20 3.92
CA PRO A 209 10.40 21.54 3.36
C PRO A 209 9.28 22.01 2.41
N LEU A 210 8.41 21.10 1.97
CA LEU A 210 7.26 21.39 1.12
C LEU A 210 5.96 20.97 1.84
N PRO A 211 4.96 21.86 1.94
CA PRO A 211 3.64 21.49 2.45
C PRO A 211 3.05 20.29 1.69
N VAL A 212 2.44 19.36 2.43
CA VAL A 212 1.95 18.08 1.88
C VAL A 212 0.92 18.31 0.76
N GLU A 213 0.11 19.36 0.86
CA GLU A 213 -0.91 19.75 -0.12
C GLU A 213 -0.31 20.18 -1.46
N LYS A 214 0.97 20.54 -1.48
CA LYS A 214 1.69 20.93 -2.69
C LYS A 214 2.40 19.76 -3.36
N ILE A 215 2.40 18.57 -2.77
CA ILE A 215 3.04 17.38 -3.36
C ILE A 215 2.16 16.83 -4.49
N ASN A 216 2.78 16.51 -5.64
CA ASN A 216 2.07 15.96 -6.79
C ASN A 216 1.64 14.51 -6.53
N SER A 217 0.37 14.19 -6.79
CA SER A 217 -0.22 12.86 -6.60
C SER A 217 -0.49 12.06 -7.89
N THR A 218 -0.14 12.61 -9.07
CA THR A 218 -0.42 11.99 -10.38
C THR A 218 0.35 10.69 -10.60
N GLU A 219 1.65 10.67 -10.30
CA GLU A 219 2.50 9.50 -10.55
C GLU A 219 2.55 8.52 -9.38
N HIS A 220 2.29 9.02 -8.18
CA HIS A 220 2.30 8.25 -6.93
C HIS A 220 1.34 8.90 -5.95
N PRO A 221 0.53 8.13 -5.20
CA PRO A 221 -0.37 8.70 -4.21
C PRO A 221 0.39 9.48 -3.13
N VAL A 222 -0.27 10.53 -2.63
CA VAL A 222 0.17 11.29 -1.46
C VAL A 222 -0.77 10.98 -0.31
N LYS A 223 -0.27 10.36 0.76
CA LYS A 223 -1.08 9.92 1.90
C LYS A 223 -0.35 10.06 3.22
N VAL A 224 -1.08 10.37 4.28
CA VAL A 224 -0.63 10.31 5.67
C VAL A 224 -1.71 9.56 6.46
N GLY A 225 -1.33 8.54 7.21
CA GLY A 225 -2.27 7.77 8.03
C GLY A 225 -2.12 6.25 7.90
N LEU A 226 -3.20 5.58 8.27
CA LEU A 226 -3.29 4.12 8.33
C LEU A 226 -4.38 3.64 7.38
N SER A 227 -4.21 2.44 6.84
CA SER A 227 -5.25 1.75 6.09
C SER A 227 -5.14 0.26 6.37
N ASP A 228 -6.28 -0.39 6.52
CA ASP A 228 -6.40 -1.84 6.49
C ASP A 228 -7.34 -2.28 5.35
N ALA A 229 -7.27 -3.54 4.98
CA ALA A 229 -8.14 -4.16 3.99
C ALA A 229 -8.19 -5.68 4.26
N PHE A 230 -9.31 -6.30 3.88
CA PHE A 230 -9.46 -7.75 3.93
C PHE A 230 -9.65 -8.31 2.52
N MET A 231 -9.20 -9.54 2.30
CA MET A 231 -9.51 -10.28 1.08
C MET A 231 -10.66 -11.24 1.36
N ALA A 232 -11.77 -11.06 0.67
CA ALA A 232 -12.83 -12.07 0.63
C ALA A 232 -12.54 -13.03 -0.54
N LEU A 233 -12.33 -14.31 -0.25
CA LEU A 233 -12.43 -15.32 -1.31
C LEU A 233 -13.90 -15.42 -1.72
N LEU A 234 -14.21 -14.94 -2.92
CA LEU A 234 -15.47 -15.26 -3.56
C LEU A 234 -15.37 -16.71 -4.04
N SER A 235 -16.05 -17.62 -3.36
CA SER A 235 -16.25 -18.97 -3.88
C SER A 235 -16.87 -18.83 -5.26
N SER A 236 -16.19 -19.32 -6.31
CA SER A 236 -16.71 -19.31 -7.67
C SER A 236 -18.13 -19.88 -7.64
N LEU A 237 -19.09 -19.16 -8.25
CA LEU A 237 -20.47 -19.62 -8.45
C LEU A 237 -20.45 -21.12 -8.76
N GLN A 238 -20.95 -21.93 -7.82
CA GLN A 238 -21.25 -23.33 -8.07
C GLN A 238 -22.16 -23.35 -9.31
N SER A 239 -21.61 -23.82 -10.43
CA SER A 239 -22.39 -24.03 -11.65
C SER A 239 -23.59 -24.93 -11.31
N PRO A 240 -24.83 -24.55 -11.66
CA PRO A 240 -26.00 -25.36 -11.36
C PRO A 240 -25.82 -26.75 -12.00
N GLY A 241 -25.95 -27.79 -11.18
CA GLY A 241 -25.70 -29.17 -11.58
C GLY A 241 -26.48 -29.57 -12.83
N GLN A 242 -25.75 -30.14 -13.79
CA GLN A 242 -26.33 -31.02 -14.80
C GLN A 242 -26.96 -32.23 -14.08
N PHE A 243 -28.28 -32.28 -14.02
CA PHE A 243 -28.99 -33.53 -13.79
C PHE A 243 -28.67 -34.48 -14.95
N LYS A 244 -27.78 -35.44 -14.69
CA LYS A 244 -27.68 -36.66 -15.49
C LYS A 244 -28.83 -37.56 -15.06
N THR A 245 -29.83 -37.74 -15.92
CA THR A 245 -30.66 -38.95 -15.88
C THR A 245 -29.97 -39.97 -16.79
N VAL A 246 -29.49 -41.05 -16.17
CA VAL A 246 -29.02 -42.25 -16.85
C VAL A 246 -30.16 -43.27 -16.80
N ASN A 247 -30.50 -43.78 -18.00
CA ASN A 247 -31.37 -44.91 -18.34
C ASN A 247 -32.86 -44.82 -18.00
#